data_AF-A0A530L6T3-F1
#
_entry.id   AF-A0A530L6T3-F1
#
_cell.length_a   1.000
_cell.length_b   1.000
_cell.length_c   1.000
_cell.angle_alpha   90.00
_cell.angle_beta   90.00
_cell.angle_gamma   90.00
#
_symmetry.space_group_name_H-M   'P 1'
#
loop_
_entity.id
_entity.type
_entity.pdbx_description
1 polymer ?
#
loop_
_entity_poly.entity_id
_entity_poly.type
_entity_poly.pdbx_seq_one_letter_code
_entity_poly.pdbx_strand_id
1 'polypeptide(L)'
;RVLVYEALKNALHSRAVPSQMLLLPEIVDLPEEDAERLAMYSQTLARFGLGIERFGPGAVAVRQTPSMLGESNVQQLVRDLADEIADNDTVDTLKER
;
A
#
# COMPACT_ATOMS: atom_id res chain seq x y z
N ARG A 1 -1.45 8.45 13.92
CA ARG A 1 -1.99 7.58 12.84
C ARG A 1 -2.44 8.43 11.64
N VAL A 2 -1.54 9.30 11.15
CA VAL A 2 -1.65 10.15 9.93
C VAL A 2 -0.27 10.17 9.21
N LEU A 3 0.68 9.38 9.72
CA LEU A 3 2.08 9.43 9.34
C LEU A 3 2.32 8.76 8.00
N VAL A 4 1.53 7.74 7.66
CA VAL A 4 1.63 7.04 6.38
C VAL A 4 1.08 7.95 5.28
N TYR A 5 -0.15 8.46 5.36
CA TYR A 5 -0.66 9.45 4.38
C TYR A 5 0.22 10.70 4.21
N GLU A 6 0.71 11.31 5.29
CA GLU A 6 1.58 12.50 5.16
C GLU A 6 2.98 12.13 4.63
N ALA A 7 3.52 10.95 4.96
CA ALA A 7 4.71 10.43 4.29
C ALA A 7 4.44 10.16 2.80
N LEU A 8 3.24 9.68 2.47
CA LEU A 8 2.78 9.45 1.11
C LEU A 8 2.74 10.80 0.35
N LYS A 9 2.07 11.81 0.89
CA LYS A 9 1.93 13.13 0.27
C LYS A 9 3.26 13.88 0.13
N ASN A 10 4.18 13.71 1.09
CA ASN A 10 5.51 14.32 1.03
C ASN A 10 6.45 13.62 0.03
N ALA A 11 6.34 12.30 -0.17
CA ALA A 11 7.11 11.62 -1.22
C ALA A 11 6.52 11.73 -2.63
N LEU A 12 5.29 12.25 -2.78
CA LEU A 12 4.84 12.77 -4.08
C LEU A 12 5.68 13.96 -4.56
N HIS A 13 6.21 14.77 -3.64
CA HIS A 13 7.03 15.96 -3.91
C HIS A 13 8.54 15.73 -3.77
N SER A 14 8.96 14.54 -3.33
CA SER A 14 10.38 14.19 -3.14
C SER A 14 10.78 12.97 -3.95
N ARG A 15 12.08 12.66 -3.95
CA ARG A 15 12.68 11.53 -4.66
C ARG A 15 12.01 10.22 -4.19
N ALA A 16 11.80 9.27 -5.10
CA ALA A 16 11.19 7.97 -4.77
C ALA A 16 11.87 7.33 -3.54
N VAL A 17 11.06 6.77 -2.64
CA VAL A 17 11.55 6.13 -1.42
C VAL A 17 12.35 4.88 -1.82
N PRO A 18 13.60 4.71 -1.33
CA PRO A 18 14.38 3.51 -1.59
C PRO A 18 13.62 2.25 -1.18
N SER A 19 13.64 1.23 -2.03
CA SER A 19 12.99 -0.04 -1.80
C SER A 19 13.98 -1.20 -1.84
N GLN A 20 13.61 -2.28 -1.15
CA GLN A 20 14.29 -3.56 -1.18
C GLN A 20 13.36 -4.62 -1.78
N MET A 21 13.88 -5.46 -2.69
CA MET A 21 13.14 -6.62 -3.18
C MET A 21 13.14 -7.72 -2.11
N LEU A 22 11.99 -8.35 -1.93
CA LEU A 22 11.87 -9.54 -1.10
C LEU A 22 12.48 -10.75 -1.83
N LEU A 23 13.10 -11.66 -1.07
CA LEU A 23 13.64 -12.91 -1.62
C LEU A 23 12.54 -13.81 -2.19
N LEU A 24 11.38 -13.80 -1.54
CA LEU A 24 10.16 -14.44 -1.99
C LEU A 24 9.02 -13.43 -1.89
N PRO A 25 8.09 -13.42 -2.85
CA PRO A 25 6.89 -12.62 -2.71
C PRO A 25 6.10 -13.02 -1.47
N GLU A 26 5.62 -12.04 -0.73
CA GLU A 26 4.74 -12.28 0.41
C GLU A 26 3.29 -12.12 -0.03
N ILE A 27 2.48 -13.16 0.16
CA ILE A 27 1.06 -13.15 -0.19
C ILE A 27 0.28 -12.70 1.03
N VAL A 28 -0.53 -11.66 0.87
CA VAL A 28 -1.39 -11.13 1.93
C VAL A 28 -2.82 -11.33 1.51
N ASP A 29 -3.58 -12.10 2.29
CA ASP A 29 -5.01 -12.32 2.10
C ASP A 29 -5.83 -11.15 2.69
N LEU A 30 -6.81 -10.65 1.95
CA LEU A 30 -7.65 -9.53 2.33
C LEU A 30 -9.00 -9.58 1.57
N PRO A 31 -10.03 -8.81 1.97
CA PRO A 31 -11.25 -8.71 1.20
C PRO A 31 -10.99 -8.34 -0.26
N GLU A 32 -11.81 -8.85 -1.18
CA GLU A 32 -11.60 -8.68 -2.62
C GLU A 32 -11.58 -7.21 -3.05
N GLU A 33 -12.44 -6.41 -2.45
CA GLU A 33 -12.55 -4.98 -2.67
C GLU A 33 -11.28 -4.24 -2.24
N ASP A 34 -10.68 -4.64 -1.12
CA ASP A 34 -9.45 -4.02 -0.61
C ASP A 34 -8.24 -4.39 -1.46
N ALA A 35 -8.17 -5.66 -1.91
CA ALA A 35 -7.16 -6.05 -2.88
C ALA A 35 -7.31 -5.26 -4.19
N GLU A 36 -8.54 -4.88 -4.58
CA GLU A 36 -8.81 -4.14 -5.81
C GLU A 36 -8.40 -2.68 -5.66
N ARG A 37 -8.78 -2.05 -4.55
CA ARG A 37 -8.32 -0.70 -4.16
C ARG A 37 -6.79 -0.63 -4.15
N LEU A 38 -6.13 -1.55 -3.45
CA LEU A 38 -4.66 -1.60 -3.41
C LEU A 38 -4.04 -1.70 -4.80
N ALA A 39 -4.61 -2.53 -5.68
CA ALA A 39 -4.14 -2.68 -7.05
C ALA A 39 -4.31 -1.39 -7.86
N MET A 40 -5.41 -0.66 -7.67
CA MET A 40 -5.66 0.64 -8.31
C MET A 40 -4.59 1.68 -7.92
N TYR A 41 -4.13 1.65 -6.67
CA TYR A 41 -3.09 2.55 -6.16
C TYR A 41 -1.66 1.98 -6.27
N SER A 42 -1.45 0.83 -6.91
CA SER A 42 -0.16 0.13 -6.97
C SER A 42 1.00 0.99 -7.48
N GLN A 43 0.80 1.80 -8.52
CA GLN A 43 1.83 2.71 -9.04
C GLN A 43 2.21 3.79 -8.03
N THR A 44 1.22 4.32 -7.30
CA THR A 44 1.44 5.29 -6.23
C THR A 44 2.24 4.64 -5.10
N LEU A 45 1.83 3.46 -4.63
CA LEU A 45 2.52 2.68 -3.60
C LEU A 45 3.97 2.33 -3.99
N ALA A 46 4.22 2.03 -5.27
CA ALA A 46 5.56 1.76 -5.78
C ALA A 46 6.51 2.97 -5.63
N ARG A 47 6.01 4.21 -5.70
CA ARG A 47 6.82 5.42 -5.45
C ARG A 47 7.28 5.53 -3.99
N PHE A 48 6.56 4.87 -3.08
CA PHE A 48 6.93 4.74 -1.67
C PHE A 48 7.75 3.51 -1.37
N GLY A 49 8.14 2.77 -2.41
CA GLY A 49 8.94 1.57 -2.30
C GLY A 49 8.14 0.32 -1.95
N LEU A 50 6.81 0.39 -1.99
CA LEU A 50 5.94 -0.76 -1.78
C LEU A 50 5.43 -1.30 -3.12
N GLY A 51 6.06 -2.36 -3.61
CA GLY A 51 5.68 -3.00 -4.88
C GLY A 51 4.66 -4.10 -4.64
N ILE A 52 3.44 -3.90 -5.09
CA ILE A 52 2.33 -4.87 -4.96
C ILE A 52 1.63 -5.12 -6.29
N GLU A 53 1.07 -6.32 -6.43
CA GLU A 53 0.21 -6.71 -7.54
C GLU A 53 -0.92 -7.63 -7.07
N ARG A 54 -2.00 -7.73 -7.86
CA ARG A 54 -3.09 -8.67 -7.57
C ARG A 54 -2.59 -10.10 -7.60
N PHE A 55 -3.06 -10.89 -6.64
CA PHE A 55 -2.84 -12.33 -6.59
C PHE A 55 -4.17 -13.04 -6.41
N GLY A 56 -4.95 -13.12 -7.50
CA GLY A 56 -6.33 -13.62 -7.44
C GLY A 56 -7.32 -12.58 -6.87
N PRO A 57 -8.54 -13.02 -6.51
CA PRO A 57 -9.60 -12.11 -6.07
C PRO A 57 -9.36 -11.52 -4.67
N GLY A 58 -8.93 -12.34 -3.71
CA GLY A 58 -8.83 -11.97 -2.29
C GLY A 58 -7.40 -11.84 -1.75
N ALA A 59 -6.42 -11.56 -2.61
CA ALA A 59 -5.04 -11.41 -2.16
C ALA A 59 -4.22 -10.45 -3.04
N VAL A 60 -3.15 -9.92 -2.44
CA VAL A 60 -2.07 -9.22 -3.15
C VAL A 60 -0.73 -9.90 -2.87
N ALA A 61 0.14 -9.89 -3.88
CA ALA A 61 1.53 -10.29 -3.73
C ALA A 61 2.39 -9.05 -3.53
N VAL A 62 3.20 -9.04 -2.47
CA VAL A 62 4.20 -8.00 -2.20
C VAL A 62 5.55 -8.49 -2.69
N ARG A 63 6.20 -7.70 -3.54
CA ARG A 63 7.54 -8.02 -4.09
C ARG A 63 8.63 -7.08 -3.62
N GLN A 64 8.25 -5.89 -3.18
CA GLN A 64 9.17 -4.85 -2.72
C GLN A 64 8.60 -4.14 -1.52
N THR A 65 9.46 -3.79 -0.58
CA THR A 65 9.11 -2.98 0.59
C THR A 65 10.08 -1.80 0.74
N PRO A 66 9.66 -0.70 1.40
CA PRO A 66 10.56 0.41 1.70
C PRO A 66 11.80 -0.05 2.49
N SER A 67 13.01 0.34 2.08
CA SER A 67 14.26 -0.11 2.72
C SER A 67 14.41 0.32 4.17
N MET A 68 13.70 1.38 4.56
CA MET A 68 13.72 1.95 5.92
C MET A 68 12.96 1.07 6.93
N LEU A 69 12.16 0.11 6.47
CA LEU A 69 11.30 -0.71 7.32
C LEU A 69 12.02 -1.90 7.98
N GLY A 70 13.22 -2.31 7.53
CA GLY A 70 13.92 -3.44 8.13
C GLY A 70 13.08 -4.74 8.16
N GLU A 71 13.06 -5.45 9.29
CA GLU A 71 12.24 -6.66 9.53
C GLU A 71 10.75 -6.35 9.80
N SER A 72 10.17 -5.38 9.09
CA SER A 72 8.76 -5.02 9.31
C SER A 72 7.79 -6.13 8.88
N ASN A 73 6.68 -6.22 9.62
CA ASN A 73 5.56 -7.09 9.29
C ASN A 73 4.81 -6.55 8.05
N VAL A 74 5.19 -7.06 6.88
CA VAL A 74 4.62 -6.69 5.58
C VAL A 74 3.11 -6.90 5.55
N GLN A 75 2.61 -7.99 6.15
CA GLN A 75 1.17 -8.26 6.21
C GLN A 75 0.42 -7.14 6.92
N GLN A 76 0.93 -6.71 8.09
CA GLN A 76 0.28 -5.65 8.85
C GLN A 76 0.31 -4.33 8.11
N LEU A 77 1.45 -3.99 7.48
CA LEU A 77 1.57 -2.79 6.66
C LEU A 77 0.53 -2.76 5.53
N VAL A 78 0.37 -3.86 4.81
CA VAL A 78 -0.58 -3.96 3.70
C VAL A 78 -2.03 -3.82 4.19
N ARG A 79 -2.36 -4.43 5.34
CA ARG A 79 -3.70 -4.31 5.94
C ARG A 79 -3.98 -2.88 6.39
N ASP A 80 -3.04 -2.26 7.11
CA ASP A 80 -3.19 -0.88 7.57
C ASP A 80 -3.36 0.10 6.39
N LEU A 81 -2.65 -0.14 5.28
CA LEU A 81 -2.80 0.65 4.05
C LEU A 81 -4.14 0.44 3.36
N ALA A 82 -4.64 -0.81 3.31
CA ALA A 82 -5.95 -1.10 2.75
C ALA A 82 -7.05 -0.36 3.54
N ASP A 83 -7.00 -0.43 4.87
CA ASP A 83 -7.93 0.26 5.76
C ASP A 83 -7.86 1.79 5.54
N GLU A 84 -6.64 2.37 5.49
CA GLU A 84 -6.46 3.82 5.31
C GLU A 84 -6.96 4.31 3.93
N ILE A 85 -6.79 3.51 2.86
CA ILE A 85 -7.31 3.84 1.54
C ILE A 85 -8.85 3.77 1.53
N ALA A 86 -9.43 2.72 2.11
CA ALA A 86 -10.88 2.55 2.17
C ALA A 86 -11.56 3.69 2.96
N ASP A 87 -10.97 4.12 4.07
CA ASP A 87 -11.45 5.26 4.87
C ASP A 87 -11.40 6.57 4.08
N ASN A 88 -10.32 6.83 3.34
CA ASN A 88 -10.17 8.06 2.56
C ASN A 88 -11.12 8.12 1.35
N ASP A 89 -11.27 7.02 0.61
CA ASP A 89 -12.25 6.93 -0.49
C ASP A 89 -13.68 7.18 0.03
N THR A 90 -14.00 6.64 1.21
CA THR A 90 -15.30 6.88 1.87
C THR A 90 -15.48 8.35 2.26
N VAL A 91 -14.45 9.00 2.79
CA VAL A 91 -14.51 10.42 3.18
C VAL A 91 -14.67 11.33 1.96
N ASP A 92 -13.99 11.04 0.84
CA ASP A 92 -14.09 11.86 -0.36
C ASP A 92 -15.46 11.72 -1.04
N THR A 93 -16.04 10.51 -1.09
CA THR A 93 -17.41 10.31 -1.59
C THR A 93 -18.48 11.03 -0.75
N LEU A 94 -18.27 11.19 0.56
CA LEU A 94 -19.19 11.94 1.45
C LEU A 94 -19.12 13.45 1.23
N LYS A 95 -17.98 14.01 0.81
CA LYS A 95 -17.83 15.44 0.53
C LYS A 95 -18.42 15.85 -0.82
N GLU A 96 -18.56 14.91 -1.74
CA GLU A 96 -19.13 15.13 -3.08
C GLU A 96 -20.67 15.10 -3.11
N ARG A 97 -21.32 14.83 -1.97
CA ARG A 97 -22.79 14.84 -1.78
C ARG A 97 -23.25 16.08 -1.02
#